data_AF-A0A2J8QKD0-F1
#
_entry.id   AF-A0A2J8QKD0-F1
#
_cell.length_a   1.000
_cell.length_b   1.000
_cell.length_c   1.000
_cell.angle_alpha   90.00
_cell.angle_beta   90.00
_cell.angle_gamma   90.00
#
_symmetry.space_group_name_H-M   'P 1'
#
loop_
_entity.id
_entity.type
_entity.pdbx_description
1 polymer ?
#
loop_
_entity_poly.entity_id
_entity_poly.type
_entity_poly.pdbx_seq_one_letter_code
_entity_poly.pdbx_strand_id
1 'polypeptide(L)'
;AGNAVLFETVLTIMDIRSAAGLRVLAVNILGRFLLNSDRNIRYVALTSLLRLVQSDHSAVQRHRPTVVECLRETDASLSRRALELSLALVNSSNVRAMMQELQAFLESCPPDLRADCASGILLAAERHHPACADNGGHPCAG
;
A
#
# COMPACT_ATOMS: atom_id res chain seq x y z
N ALA A 1 14.83 -23.67 -8.91
CA ALA A 1 14.74 -24.23 -7.54
C ALA A 1 14.37 -23.17 -6.49
N GLY A 2 15.01 -21.99 -6.45
CA GLY A 2 14.75 -20.97 -5.41
C GLY A 2 13.34 -20.38 -5.37
N ASN A 3 12.69 -20.17 -6.52
CA ASN A 3 11.36 -19.53 -6.57
C ASN A 3 10.27 -20.38 -5.90
N ALA A 4 10.36 -21.71 -5.96
CA ALA A 4 9.37 -22.60 -5.32
C ALA A 4 9.45 -22.53 -3.80
N VAL A 5 10.67 -22.53 -3.23
CA VAL A 5 10.87 -22.39 -1.78
C VAL A 5 10.39 -21.03 -1.30
N LEU A 6 10.64 -19.97 -2.08
CA LEU A 6 10.15 -18.62 -1.80
C LEU A 6 8.62 -18.56 -1.78
N PHE A 7 7.96 -19.03 -2.84
CA PHE A 7 6.51 -19.06 -2.91
C PHE A 7 5.90 -19.84 -1.75
N GLU A 8 6.45 -21.01 -1.44
CA GLU A 8 5.92 -21.84 -0.36
C GLU A 8 6.18 -21.23 1.02
N THR A 9 7.32 -20.58 1.20
CA THR A 9 7.60 -19.81 2.42
C THR A 9 6.60 -18.67 2.59
N VAL A 10 6.28 -17.97 1.51
CA VAL A 10 5.27 -16.88 1.52
C VAL A 10 3.86 -17.41 1.79
N LEU A 11 3.46 -18.51 1.17
CA LEU A 11 2.16 -19.14 1.40
C LEU A 11 2.04 -19.64 2.84
N THR A 12 3.08 -20.30 3.34
CA THR A 12 3.16 -20.72 4.75
C THR A 12 3.03 -19.51 5.66
N ILE A 13 3.80 -18.44 5.42
CA ILE A 13 3.74 -17.17 6.18
C ILE A 13 2.35 -16.54 6.19
N MET A 14 1.61 -16.63 5.09
CA MET A 14 0.26 -16.08 4.99
C MET A 14 -0.81 -16.94 5.64
N ASP A 15 -0.62 -18.26 5.65
CA ASP A 15 -1.51 -19.22 6.30
C ASP A 15 -1.22 -19.35 7.81
N ILE A 16 -0.10 -18.77 8.25
CA ILE A 16 0.30 -18.72 9.64
C ILE A 16 -0.71 -17.88 10.46
N ARG A 17 -1.64 -18.57 11.12
CA ARG A 17 -2.36 -18.09 12.33
C ARG A 17 -1.43 -17.98 13.57
N SER A 18 -0.09 -17.91 13.40
CA SER A 18 0.86 -17.95 14.53
C SER A 18 1.00 -16.62 15.27
N ALA A 19 1.68 -16.71 16.42
CA ALA A 19 2.19 -15.61 17.23
C ALA A 19 2.72 -14.42 16.41
N ALA A 20 2.42 -13.21 16.90
CA ALA A 20 2.75 -11.94 16.26
C ALA A 20 4.22 -11.80 15.82
N GLY A 21 5.16 -12.41 16.56
CA GLY A 21 6.60 -12.37 16.22
C GLY A 21 6.93 -13.00 14.86
N LEU A 22 6.25 -14.08 14.46
CA LEU A 22 6.50 -14.72 13.16
C LEU A 22 5.96 -13.88 12.01
N ARG A 23 4.83 -13.18 12.20
CA ARG A 23 4.30 -12.23 11.21
C ARG A 23 5.23 -11.05 10.98
N VAL A 24 5.80 -10.49 12.05
CA VAL A 24 6.78 -9.40 11.93
C VAL A 24 8.03 -9.86 11.17
N LEU A 25 8.55 -11.06 11.49
CA LEU A 25 9.69 -11.63 10.78
C LEU A 25 9.40 -11.80 9.28
N ALA A 26 8.22 -12.35 8.95
CA ALA A 26 7.74 -12.49 7.60
C ALA A 26 7.67 -11.17 6.84
N VAL A 27 7.06 -10.14 7.43
CA VAL A 27 6.99 -8.80 6.83
C VAL A 27 8.39 -8.24 6.59
N ASN A 28 9.35 -8.47 7.50
CA ASN A 28 10.74 -8.03 7.32
C ASN A 28 11.47 -8.80 6.20
N ILE A 29 11.16 -10.08 5.98
CA ILE A 29 11.68 -10.83 4.83
C ILE A 29 11.10 -10.27 3.53
N LEU A 30 9.78 -10.06 3.47
CA LEU A 30 9.10 -9.51 2.29
C LEU A 30 9.54 -8.07 1.99
N GLY A 31 9.78 -7.25 3.00
CA GLY A 31 10.35 -5.91 2.82
C GLY A 31 11.71 -5.93 2.14
N ARG A 32 12.57 -6.92 2.47
CA ARG A 32 13.85 -7.13 1.75
C ARG A 32 13.66 -7.59 0.30
N PHE A 33 12.59 -8.34 0.02
CA PHE A 33 12.28 -8.76 -1.35
C PHE A 33 11.84 -7.62 -2.25
N LEU A 34 11.29 -6.53 -1.69
CA LEU A 34 10.98 -5.33 -2.47
C LEU A 34 12.23 -4.68 -3.08
N LEU A 35 13.39 -4.87 -2.46
CA LEU A 35 14.69 -4.35 -2.92
C LEU A 35 15.38 -5.29 -3.92
N ASN A 36 14.75 -6.39 -4.32
CA ASN A 36 15.36 -7.37 -5.20
C ASN A 36 15.31 -6.91 -6.67
N SER A 37 16.35 -7.21 -7.45
CA SER A 37 16.38 -6.88 -8.88
C SER A 37 15.39 -7.70 -9.72
N ASP A 38 14.98 -8.88 -9.24
CA ASP A 38 13.98 -9.70 -9.93
C ASP A 38 12.57 -9.13 -9.72
N ARG A 39 11.95 -8.68 -10.81
CA ARG A 39 10.57 -8.18 -10.84
C ARG A 39 9.55 -9.20 -10.32
N ASN A 40 9.76 -10.50 -10.54
CA ASN A 40 8.84 -11.53 -10.05
C ASN A 40 8.87 -11.60 -8.52
N ILE A 41 10.07 -11.48 -7.94
CA ILE A 41 10.25 -11.47 -6.48
C ILE A 41 9.57 -10.23 -5.87
N ARG A 42 9.75 -9.06 -6.48
CA ARG A 42 9.09 -7.82 -6.04
C ARG A 42 7.57 -7.90 -6.16
N TYR A 43 7.07 -8.49 -7.26
CA TYR A 43 5.63 -8.67 -7.47
C TYR A 43 5.01 -9.56 -6.40
N VAL A 44 5.67 -10.69 -6.09
CA VAL A 44 5.25 -11.59 -5.00
C VAL A 44 5.30 -10.88 -3.66
N ALA A 45 6.34 -10.10 -3.39
CA ALA A 45 6.46 -9.33 -2.16
C ALA A 45 5.32 -8.32 -1.99
N LEU A 46 5.04 -7.48 -3.00
CA LEU A 46 3.94 -6.52 -2.97
C LEU A 46 2.58 -7.21 -2.75
N THR A 47 2.31 -8.27 -3.51
CA THR A 47 1.07 -9.05 -3.42
C THR A 47 0.89 -9.66 -2.03
N SER A 48 1.98 -10.10 -1.40
CA SER A 48 1.93 -10.78 -0.11
C SER A 48 1.83 -9.78 1.05
N LEU A 49 2.53 -8.65 0.97
CA LEU A 49 2.39 -7.54 1.91
C LEU A 49 0.97 -6.97 1.89
N LEU A 50 0.32 -6.90 0.71
CA LEU A 50 -1.08 -6.49 0.58
C LEU A 50 -2.05 -7.41 1.35
N ARG A 51 -1.77 -8.71 1.41
CA ARG A 51 -2.57 -9.63 2.23
C ARG A 51 -2.26 -9.48 3.72
N LEU A 52 -0.99 -9.25 4.07
CA LEU A 52 -0.55 -9.12 5.46
C LEU A 52 -0.95 -7.78 6.11
N VAL A 53 -1.20 -6.73 5.33
CA VAL A 53 -1.57 -5.40 5.88
C VAL A 53 -2.83 -5.44 6.74
N GLN A 54 -3.77 -6.36 6.44
CA GLN A 54 -4.99 -6.57 7.21
C GLN A 54 -4.72 -7.22 8.58
N SER A 55 -3.65 -8.03 8.66
CA SER A 55 -3.28 -8.78 9.87
C SER A 55 -2.30 -8.02 10.75
N ASP A 56 -1.39 -7.23 10.16
CA ASP A 56 -0.40 -6.43 10.88
C ASP A 56 -0.02 -5.17 10.09
N HIS A 57 -0.92 -4.18 10.12
CA HIS A 57 -0.71 -2.88 9.47
C HIS A 57 0.58 -2.21 9.93
N SER A 58 0.89 -2.30 11.23
CA SER A 58 2.03 -1.64 11.87
C SER A 58 3.38 -2.14 11.36
N ALA A 59 3.51 -3.46 11.14
CA ALA A 59 4.73 -4.04 10.62
C ALA A 59 4.94 -3.66 9.15
N VAL A 60 3.88 -3.72 8.34
CA VAL A 60 3.97 -3.39 6.90
C VAL A 60 4.25 -1.89 6.71
N GLN A 61 3.68 -1.03 7.56
CA GLN A 61 3.93 0.41 7.57
C GLN A 61 5.41 0.79 7.60
N ARG A 62 6.27 0.01 8.27
CA ARG A 62 7.72 0.30 8.35
C ARG A 62 8.41 0.25 6.99
N HIS A 63 7.87 -0.52 6.05
CA HIS A 63 8.39 -0.67 4.69
C HIS A 63 7.72 0.26 3.67
N ARG A 64 6.84 1.17 4.14
CA ARG A 64 6.13 2.15 3.29
C ARG A 64 7.04 2.93 2.34
N PRO A 65 8.23 3.44 2.74
CA PRO A 65 9.09 4.18 1.81
C PRO A 65 9.46 3.35 0.57
N THR A 66 9.82 2.09 0.76
CA THR A 66 10.17 1.17 -0.33
C THR A 66 8.94 0.80 -1.17
N VAL A 67 7.76 0.67 -0.57
CA VAL A 67 6.50 0.46 -1.32
C VAL A 67 6.18 1.65 -2.20
N VAL A 68 6.32 2.88 -1.70
CA VAL A 68 6.09 4.11 -2.47
C VAL A 68 7.10 4.23 -3.61
N GLU A 69 8.36 3.85 -3.39
CA GLU A 69 9.38 3.79 -4.44
C GLU A 69 8.97 2.83 -5.58
N CYS A 70 8.32 1.71 -5.25
CA CYS A 70 7.79 0.76 -6.25
C CYS A 70 6.67 1.34 -7.14
N LEU A 71 6.07 2.49 -6.79
CA LEU A 71 5.13 3.19 -7.69
C LEU A 71 5.83 3.72 -8.94
N ARG A 72 7.14 3.98 -8.86
CA ARG A 72 7.93 4.56 -9.95
C ARG A 72 8.53 3.50 -10.89
N GLU A 73 8.14 2.23 -10.71
CA GLU A 73 8.57 1.13 -11.58
C GLU A 73 8.03 1.30 -13.01
N THR A 74 8.85 0.93 -13.99
CA THR A 74 8.46 0.91 -15.41
C THR A 74 7.43 -0.17 -15.74
N ASP A 75 7.36 -1.22 -14.91
CA ASP A 75 6.40 -2.32 -15.08
C ASP A 75 5.03 -1.97 -14.49
N ALA A 76 4.01 -1.91 -15.36
CA ALA A 76 2.64 -1.55 -14.97
C ALA A 76 2.01 -2.51 -13.95
N SER A 77 2.44 -3.77 -13.90
CA SER A 77 1.90 -4.75 -12.95
C SER A 77 2.46 -4.52 -11.54
N LEU A 78 3.75 -4.18 -11.44
CA LEU A 78 4.37 -3.77 -10.19
C LEU A 78 3.76 -2.46 -9.66
N SER A 79 3.65 -1.43 -10.51
CA SER A 79 3.08 -0.15 -10.08
C SER A 79 1.62 -0.28 -9.67
N ARG A 80 0.81 -1.13 -10.34
CA ARG A 80 -0.56 -1.46 -9.91
C ARG A 80 -0.59 -2.03 -8.49
N ARG A 81 0.25 -3.03 -8.20
CA ARG A 81 0.31 -3.64 -6.86
C ARG A 81 0.84 -2.68 -5.80
N ALA A 82 1.83 -1.86 -6.15
CA ALA A 82 2.35 -0.82 -5.27
C ALA A 82 1.28 0.23 -4.96
N LEU A 83 0.43 0.60 -5.92
CA LEU A 83 -0.68 1.52 -5.73
C LEU A 83 -1.71 0.97 -4.74
N GLU A 84 -2.17 -0.27 -4.97
CA GLU A 84 -3.11 -0.96 -4.08
C GLU A 84 -2.58 -1.01 -2.63
N LEU A 85 -1.31 -1.39 -2.46
CA LEU A 85 -0.67 -1.45 -1.14
C LEU A 85 -0.47 -0.06 -0.52
N SER A 86 -0.07 0.93 -1.32
CA SER A 86 0.11 2.31 -0.85
C SER A 86 -1.21 2.88 -0.32
N LEU A 87 -2.31 2.67 -1.04
CA LEU A 87 -3.64 3.08 -0.61
C LEU A 87 -4.08 2.36 0.68
N ALA A 88 -3.80 1.06 0.80
CA ALA A 88 -4.09 0.29 2.01
C ALA A 88 -3.26 0.73 3.23
N LEU A 89 -2.07 1.30 2.99
CA LEU A 89 -1.20 1.81 4.04
C LEU A 89 -1.58 3.20 4.54
N VAL A 90 -2.47 3.93 3.86
CA VAL A 90 -2.92 5.24 4.32
C VAL A 90 -3.59 5.15 5.68
N ASN A 91 -3.22 6.03 6.60
CA ASN A 91 -3.85 6.20 7.90
C ASN A 91 -3.82 7.67 8.34
N SER A 92 -4.50 7.99 9.44
CA SER A 92 -4.60 9.37 9.95
C SER A 92 -3.27 10.05 10.27
N SER A 93 -2.21 9.29 10.55
CA SER A 93 -0.88 9.84 10.84
C SER A 93 -0.06 10.19 9.60
N ASN A 94 -0.35 9.56 8.45
CA ASN A 94 0.46 9.67 7.24
C ASN A 94 -0.32 10.18 6.01
N VAL A 95 -1.63 10.37 6.12
CA VAL A 95 -2.50 10.69 4.97
C VAL A 95 -1.99 11.86 4.15
N ARG A 96 -1.55 12.95 4.79
CA ARG A 96 -1.04 14.14 4.08
C ARG A 96 0.17 13.79 3.19
N ALA A 97 1.16 13.09 3.74
CA ALA A 97 2.36 12.71 3.00
C ALA A 97 2.04 11.68 1.91
N MET A 98 1.16 10.71 2.19
CA MET A 98 0.76 9.71 1.21
C MET A 98 -0.03 10.31 0.04
N MET A 99 -0.91 11.28 0.30
CA MET A 99 -1.65 11.97 -0.77
C MET A 99 -0.72 12.72 -1.72
N GLN A 100 0.35 13.33 -1.20
CA GLN A 100 1.35 14.01 -2.05
C GLN A 100 2.08 13.02 -2.97
N GLU A 101 2.53 11.88 -2.44
CA GLU A 101 3.19 10.85 -3.25
C GLU A 101 2.24 10.24 -4.29
N LEU A 102 0.98 9.98 -3.92
CA LEU A 102 -0.03 9.44 -4.84
C LEU A 102 -0.44 10.44 -5.92
N GLN A 103 -0.52 11.73 -5.58
CA GLN A 103 -0.79 12.79 -6.55
C GLN A 103 0.39 12.95 -7.53
N ALA A 104 1.63 12.90 -7.04
CA ALA A 104 2.81 12.88 -7.90
C ALA A 104 2.81 11.65 -8.82
N PHE A 105 2.45 10.48 -8.31
CA PHE A 105 2.30 9.29 -9.13
C PHE A 105 1.22 9.46 -10.21
N LEU A 106 0.07 10.06 -9.88
CA LEU A 106 -1.05 10.29 -10.82
C LEU A 106 -0.63 11.09 -12.07
N GLU A 107 0.34 11.99 -11.96
CA GLU A 107 0.85 12.78 -13.09
C GLU A 107 1.63 11.92 -14.11
N SER A 108 2.40 10.94 -13.62
CA SER A 108 3.20 10.03 -14.45
C SER A 108 2.56 8.65 -14.66
N CYS A 109 1.36 8.44 -14.12
CA CYS A 109 0.69 7.15 -14.06
C CYS A 109 0.20 6.71 -15.45
N PRO A 110 0.34 5.42 -15.81
CA PRO A 110 -0.25 4.90 -17.05
C PRO A 110 -1.77 5.08 -17.05
N PRO A 111 -2.40 5.28 -18.23
CA PRO A 111 -3.82 5.64 -18.34
C PRO A 111 -4.74 4.63 -17.65
N ASP A 112 -4.40 3.34 -17.71
CA ASP A 112 -5.17 2.24 -17.12
C ASP A 112 -5.20 2.25 -15.58
N LEU A 113 -4.32 3.00 -14.94
CA LEU A 113 -4.24 3.14 -13.48
C LEU A 113 -4.71 4.51 -12.97
N ARG A 114 -4.87 5.50 -13.86
CA ARG A 114 -5.23 6.87 -13.45
C ARG A 114 -6.59 6.93 -12.75
N ALA A 115 -7.57 6.17 -13.26
CA ALA A 115 -8.90 6.11 -12.66
C ALA A 115 -8.85 5.49 -11.25
N ASP A 116 -8.14 4.36 -11.11
CA ASP A 116 -7.96 3.67 -9.82
C ASP A 116 -7.23 4.56 -8.81
N CYS A 117 -6.17 5.25 -9.24
CA CYS A 117 -5.40 6.16 -8.40
C CYS A 117 -6.23 7.37 -7.95
N ALA A 118 -6.91 8.05 -8.88
CA ALA A 118 -7.75 9.22 -8.57
C ALA A 118 -8.90 8.85 -7.61
N SER A 119 -9.57 7.72 -7.86
CA SER A 119 -10.61 7.19 -6.99
C SER A 119 -10.05 6.84 -5.60
N GLY A 120 -8.88 6.19 -5.55
CA GLY A 120 -8.19 5.87 -4.30
C GLY A 120 -7.82 7.10 -3.48
N ILE A 121 -7.31 8.15 -4.12
CA ILE A 121 -6.99 9.45 -3.48
C ILE A 121 -8.26 10.06 -2.89
N LEU A 122 -9.34 10.12 -3.66
CA LEU A 122 -10.62 10.67 -3.20
C LEU A 122 -11.14 9.90 -1.97
N LEU A 123 -11.22 8.57 -2.06
CA LEU A 123 -11.68 7.73 -0.96
C LEU A 123 -10.80 7.81 0.28
N ALA A 124 -9.49 7.99 0.10
CA ALA A 124 -8.57 8.17 1.22
C ALA A 124 -8.73 9.55 1.87
N ALA A 125 -8.96 10.59 1.07
CA ALA A 125 -9.21 11.95 1.53
C ALA A 125 -10.57 12.08 2.24
N GLU A 126 -11.62 11.41 1.77
CA GLU A 126 -12.93 11.38 2.44
C GLU A 126 -12.83 10.64 3.78
N ARG A 127 -12.16 9.48 3.83
CA ARG A 127 -12.02 8.68 5.04
C ARG A 127 -11.24 9.36 6.16
N HIS A 128 -10.29 10.23 5.80
CA HIS A 128 -9.40 10.89 6.76
C HIS A 128 -9.60 12.40 6.80
N HIS A 129 -10.65 12.92 6.14
CA HIS A 129 -11.09 14.27 6.40
C HIS A 129 -11.48 14.32 7.88
N PRO A 130 -10.85 15.20 8.70
CA PRO A 130 -11.42 15.51 9.99
C PRO A 130 -12.82 16.04 9.68
N ALA A 131 -13.85 15.37 10.18
CA ALA A 131 -15.23 15.77 9.95
C ALA A 131 -15.33 17.29 10.12
N CYS A 132 -15.67 17.99 9.04
CA CYS A 132 -16.37 19.25 9.21
C CYS A 132 -17.51 18.92 10.16
N ALA A 133 -17.44 19.52 11.35
CA ALA A 133 -18.60 19.66 12.20
C ALA A 133 -19.70 20.25 11.32
N ASP A 134 -20.63 19.38 10.93
CA ASP A 134 -21.99 19.78 10.67
C ASP A 134 -22.47 20.46 11.96
N ASN A 135 -22.40 21.79 12.00
CA ASN A 135 -23.45 22.54 12.63
C ASN A 135 -24.10 23.35 11.52
N GLY A 136 -25.09 22.73 10.90
CA GLY A 136 -26.01 23.40 10.00
C GLY A 136 -26.48 24.73 10.58
N GLY A 137 -26.29 25.79 9.79
CA GLY A 137 -26.84 27.11 10.02
C GLY A 137 -27.14 27.72 8.66
N HIS A 138 -28.41 27.67 8.32
CA HIS A 138 -29.06 28.21 7.12
C HIS A 138 -28.49 29.54 6.57
N PRO A 139 -28.69 29.83 5.27
CA PRO A 139 -28.53 31.18 4.75
C PRO A 139 -29.74 32.01 5.20
N CYS A 140 -29.54 33.12 5.90
CA CYS A 140 -30.60 34.11 6.12
C CYS A 140 -30.02 35.51 5.89
N ALA A 141 -30.68 36.20 4.97
CA ALA A 141 -30.39 37.53 4.45
C ALA A 141 -30.38 38.64 5.51
N GLY A 142 -29.71 39.75 5.17
CA GLY A 142 -29.70 41.02 5.91
C GLY A 142 -28.52 41.88 5.52
#